data_AF-A0A966C1H3-F1
#
_entry.id   AF-A0A966C1H3-F1
#
_cell.length_a   1.000
_cell.length_b   1.000
_cell.length_c   1.000
_cell.angle_alpha   90.00
_cell.angle_beta   90.00
_cell.angle_gamma   90.00
#
_symmetry.space_group_name_H-M   'P 1'
#
loop_
_entity.id
_entity.type
_entity.pdbx_description
1 polymer ?
#
loop_
_entity_poly.entity_id
_entity_poly.type
_entity_poly.pdbx_seq_one_letter_code
_entity_poly.pdbx_strand_id
1 'polypeptide(L)' 'MCDLQLMYRECGAETRDDYLRGIAKENGLPIACVRKIADHLGEREDFGALVLICKTRKGQVQ' A
#
# COMPACT_ATOMS: atom_id res chain seq x y z
N MET A 1 -10.91 14.33 9.63
CA MET A 1 -11.12 13.33 8.58
C MET A 1 -9.90 13.45 7.68
N CYS A 2 -8.91 12.55 7.82
CA CYS A 2 -7.76 12.61 6.94
C CYS A 2 -8.21 12.12 5.57
N ASP A 3 -8.15 13.01 4.58
CA ASP A 3 -8.57 12.75 3.23
C ASP A 3 -7.71 11.64 2.62
N LEU A 4 -8.17 10.38 2.68
CA LEU A 4 -7.55 9.27 1.96
C LEU A 4 -7.28 9.64 0.49
N GLN A 5 -8.16 10.45 -0.11
CA GLN A 5 -7.98 10.97 -1.46
C GLN A 5 -6.74 11.86 -1.63
N LEU A 6 -6.37 12.67 -0.61
CA LEU A 6 -5.12 13.43 -0.66
C LEU A 6 -3.93 12.48 -0.62
N MET A 7 -3.93 11.48 0.27
CA MET A 7 -2.86 10.50 0.40
C MET A 7 -2.62 9.72 -0.90
N TYR A 8 -3.69 9.31 -1.58
CA TYR A 8 -3.57 8.67 -2.90
C TYR A 8 -2.97 9.63 -3.92
N ARG A 9 -3.47 10.86 -3.98
CA ARG A 9 -3.01 11.87 -4.94
C ARG A 9 -1.55 12.27 -4.71
N GLU A 10 -1.09 12.36 -3.46
CA GLU A 10 0.31 12.61 -3.12
C GLU A 10 1.24 11.50 -3.59
N CYS A 11 0.73 10.27 -3.67
CA CYS A 11 1.45 9.13 -4.23
C CYS A 11 1.20 8.93 -5.73
N GLY A 12 0.52 9.86 -6.40
CA GLY A 12 0.20 9.79 -7.82
C GLY A 12 -0.85 8.74 -8.19
N ALA A 13 -1.60 8.24 -7.21
CA ALA A 13 -2.71 7.31 -7.40
C ALA A 13 -4.05 8.04 -7.34
N GLU A 14 -4.97 7.72 -8.26
CA GLU A 14 -6.34 8.24 -8.22
C GLU A 14 -7.24 7.39 -7.31
N THR A 15 -6.89 6.12 -7.13
CA THR A 15 -7.70 5.14 -6.39
C THR A 15 -6.85 4.29 -5.47
N ARG A 16 -7.52 3.63 -4.51
CA ARG A 16 -6.91 2.59 -3.66
C ARG A 16 -6.19 1.52 -4.48
N ASP A 17 -6.80 1.04 -5.56
CA ASP A 17 -6.22 -0.05 -6.37
C ASP A 17 -4.95 0.43 -7.12
N ASP A 18 -4.96 1.65 -7.66
CA ASP A 18 -3.77 2.27 -8.26
C ASP A 18 -2.63 2.42 -7.25
N TYR A 19 -2.96 2.84 -6.04
CA TYR A 19 -1.98 2.97 -4.95
C TYR A 19 -1.37 1.62 -4.58
N LEU A 20 -2.21 0.59 -4.41
CA LEU A 20 -1.76 -0.77 -4.10
C LEU A 20 -0.90 -1.34 -5.24
N ARG A 21 -1.24 -1.06 -6.50
CA ARG A 21 -0.44 -1.43 -7.69
C ARG A 21 0.91 -0.72 -7.73
N GLY A 22 0.95 0.56 -7.38
CA GLY A 22 2.19 1.32 -7.22
C GLY A 22 3.11 0.66 -6.19
N ILE A 23 2.60 0.44 -4.97
CA ILE A 23 3.34 -0.23 -3.90
C ILE A 23 3.81 -1.63 -4.31
N ALA A 24 2.94 -2.42 -4.93
CA ALA A 24 3.29 -3.75 -5.43
C ALA A 24 4.47 -3.69 -6.41
N LYS A 25 4.42 -2.76 -7.37
CA LYS A 25 5.48 -2.56 -8.36
C LYS A 25 6.78 -2.05 -7.74
N GLU A 26 6.70 -1.06 -6.85
CA GLU A 26 7.87 -0.48 -6.18
C GLU A 26 8.58 -1.46 -5.24
N ASN A 27 7.82 -2.37 -4.62
CA ASN A 27 8.36 -3.37 -3.70
C ASN A 27 8.65 -4.71 -4.39
N GLY A 28 8.31 -4.87 -5.68
CA GLY A 28 8.44 -6.14 -6.39
C GLY A 28 7.53 -7.24 -5.82
N LEU A 29 6.48 -6.86 -5.10
CA LEU A 29 5.56 -7.79 -4.45
C LEU A 29 4.32 -8.00 -5.33
N PRO A 30 3.73 -9.20 -5.33
CA PRO A 30 2.47 -9.43 -6.03
C PRO A 30 1.35 -8.61 -5.38
N ILE A 31 0.48 -8.02 -6.22
CA ILE A 31 -0.65 -7.19 -5.79
C ILE A 31 -1.58 -7.93 -4.82
N ALA A 32 -1.74 -9.24 -4.98
CA ALA A 32 -2.53 -10.07 -4.07
C ALA A 32 -1.98 -10.06 -2.63
N CYS A 33 -0.66 -9.92 -2.46
CA CYS A 33 -0.02 -9.84 -1.15
C CYS A 33 -0.25 -8.47 -0.51
N VAL A 34 -0.09 -7.40 -1.29
CA VAL A 34 -0.38 -6.01 -0.84
C VAL A 34 -1.85 -5.87 -0.46
N ARG A 35 -2.76 -6.42 -1.27
CA ARG A 35 -4.20 -6.42 -1.01
C ARG A 35 -4.57 -7.21 0.23
N LYS A 36 -3.97 -8.38 0.46
CA LYS A 36 -4.13 -9.12 1.74
C LYS A 36 -3.66 -8.33 2.95
N ILE A 37 -2.55 -7.59 2.85
CA ILE A 37 -2.09 -6.74 3.95
C ILE A 37 -3.07 -5.58 4.18
N ALA A 38 -3.57 -4.97 3.10
CA ALA A 38 -4.56 -3.91 3.18
C ALA A 38 -5.90 -4.41 3.78
N ASP A 39 -6.37 -5.60 3.38
CA ASP A 39 -7.51 -6.28 3.99
C ASP A 39 -7.27 -6.61 5.48
N HIS A 40 -6.04 -6.99 5.85
CA HIS A 40 -5.68 -7.27 7.24
C HIS A 40 -5.62 -6.01 8.12
N LEU A 41 -5.28 -4.86 7.55
CA LEU A 41 -5.29 -3.56 8.24
C LEU A 41 -6.72 -3.02 8.46
N GLY A 42 -7.72 -3.60 7.80
CA GLY A 42 -9.13 -3.27 7.97
C GLY A 42 -9.53 -1.89 7.42
N GLU A 43 -10.76 -1.46 7.71
CA GLU A 43 -11.36 -0.20 7.21
C GLU A 43 -10.63 1.08 7.66
N ARG A 44 -9.77 0.99 8.68
CA ARG A 44 -8.92 2.11 9.08
C ARG A 44 -7.80 2.38 8.09
N GLU A 45 -7.54 1.46 7.15
CA GLU A 45 -6.49 1.50 6.13
C GLU A 45 -5.33 2.39 6.55
N ASP A 46 -4.54 1.90 7.50
CA ASP A 46 -3.37 2.64 7.93
C ASP A 46 -2.32 2.53 6.82
N PHE A 47 -2.43 3.41 5.81
CA PHE A 47 -1.55 3.43 4.63
C PHE A 47 -0.08 3.50 5.02
N GLY A 48 0.21 4.23 6.10
CA GLY A 48 1.54 4.26 6.69
C GLY A 48 2.01 2.87 7.10
N ALA A 49 1.18 2.10 7.80
CA ALA A 49 1.49 0.72 8.17
C ALA A 49 1.62 -0.19 6.94
N LEU A 50 0.74 -0.04 5.93
CA LEU A 50 0.82 -0.81 4.69
C LEU A 50 2.16 -0.60 3.97
N VAL A 51 2.56 0.65 3.77
CA VAL A 51 3.84 1.03 3.14
C VAL A 51 5.01 0.49 3.97
N LEU A 52 4.94 0.63 5.30
CA LEU A 52 5.99 0.15 6.19
C LEU A 52 6.16 -1.36 6.09
N ILE A 53 5.06 -2.13 6.14
CA ILE A 53 5.07 -3.59 6.01
C ILE A 53 5.62 -4.02 4.64
N CYS A 54 5.18 -3.37 3.56
CA CYS A 54 5.68 -3.67 2.21
C CYS A 54 7.19 -3.37 2.07
N LYS A 55 7.67 -2.24 2.61
CA LYS A 55 9.10 -1.89 2.62
C LYS A 55 9.93 -2.87 3.45
N THR A 56 9.45 -3.28 4.63
CA THR A 56 10.14 -4.27 5.47
C THR A 56 10.24 -5.62 4.76
N ARG A 57 9.18 -6.05 4.07
CA ARG A 57 9.19 -7.31 3.29
C ARG A 57 10.14 -7.24 2.10
N LYS A 58 10.27 -6.10 1.43
CA LYS A 58 11.24 -5.89 0.34
C LYS A 58 12.68 -6.16 0.80
N GLY A 59 13.03 -5.76 2.03
CA GLY A 59 14.37 -5.97 2.59
C GLY A 59 14.69 -7.40 3.05
N GLN A 60 13.70 -8.30 3.11
CA GLN A 60 13.89 -9.70 3.51
C GLN A 60 13.98 -10.67 2.31
N VAL A 61 13.88 -10.17 1.08
CA VAL A 61 14.04 -10.95 -0.16
C VAL A 61 15.41 -10.65 -0.79
N GLN A 62 16.48 -10.73 0.01
CA GLN A 62 17.86 -10.68 -0.47
C GLN A 62 18.69 -11.82 0.12
#